data_AF-A0A2A3HJW6-F1
#
_entry.id   AF-A0A2A3HJW6-F1
#
_cell.length_a   1.000
_cell.length_b   1.000
_cell.length_c   1.000
_cell.angle_alpha   90.00
_cell.angle_beta   90.00
_cell.angle_gamma   90.00
#
_symmetry.space_group_name_H-M   'P 1'
#
loop_
_entity.id
_entity.type
_entity.pdbx_description
1 polymer ?
#
loop_
_entity_poly.entity_id
_entity_poly.type
_entity_poly.pdbx_seq_one_letter_code
_entity_poly.pdbx_strand_id
1 'polypeptide(L)' 'MLSIFLLILASLIGTAGTFFFLKRNLIRIAEKNKAIESKTKRMLNYPLTILWYGYLFVFFVGLSVNNLIFD' A
#
# COMPACT_ATOMS: atom_id res chain seq x y z
N MET A 1 18.16 -18.45 -9.30
CA MET A 1 19.07 -17.73 -8.37
C MET A 1 19.01 -16.21 -8.57
N LEU A 2 19.62 -15.62 -9.60
CA LEU A 2 19.61 -14.15 -9.79
C LEU A 2 18.19 -13.57 -9.91
N SER A 3 17.32 -14.20 -10.70
CA SER A 3 15.94 -13.73 -10.89
C SER A 3 15.12 -13.75 -9.59
N ILE A 4 15.28 -14.79 -8.76
CA ILE A 4 14.62 -14.93 -7.45
C ILE A 4 15.08 -13.81 -6.52
N PHE A 5 16.39 -13.55 -6.47
CA PHE A 5 16.94 -12.45 -5.68
C PHE A 5 16.39 -11.09 -6.10
N LEU A 6 16.26 -10.84 -7.41
CA LEU A 6 15.66 -9.61 -7.94
C LEU A 6 14.17 -9.50 -7.58
N LEU A 7 13.42 -10.59 -7.61
CA LEU A 7 12.00 -10.62 -7.22
C LEU A 7 11.81 -10.33 -5.73
N ILE A 8 12.66 -10.90 -4.87
CA ILE A 8 12.66 -10.60 -3.43
C ILE A 8 13.02 -9.13 -3.17
N LEU A 9 14.04 -8.61 -3.86
CA LEU A 9 14.41 -7.20 -3.70
C LEU A 9 13.26 -6.27 -4.16
N ALA A 10 12.64 -6.59 -5.30
CA ALA A 10 11.49 -5.84 -5.82
C ALA A 10 10.29 -5.92 -4.87
N SER A 11 10.03 -7.07 -4.25
CA SER A 11 8.92 -7.24 -3.30
C SER A 11 9.14 -6.46 -2.01
N LEU A 12 10.38 -6.41 -1.50
CA LEU A 12 10.73 -5.59 -0.34
C LEU A 12 10.59 -4.09 -0.63
N ILE A 13 11.11 -3.63 -1.77
CA ILE A 13 10.97 -2.23 -2.21
C ILE A 13 9.49 -1.89 -2.42
N GLY A 14 8.73 -2.78 -3.06
CA GLY A 14 7.30 -2.61 -3.28
C GLY A 14 6.50 -2.52 -1.97
N THR A 15 6.84 -3.35 -0.99
CA THR A 15 6.22 -3.31 0.34
C THR A 15 6.51 -1.99 1.05
N ALA A 16 7.78 -1.58 1.11
CA ALA A 16 8.18 -0.31 1.73
C ALA A 16 7.52 0.90 1.03
N GLY A 17 7.50 0.89 -0.31
CA GLY A 17 6.82 1.91 -1.12
C GLY A 17 5.33 1.97 -0.83
N THR A 18 4.66 0.82 -0.71
CA THR A 18 3.24 0.73 -0.36
C THR A 18 2.93 1.46 0.95
N PHE A 19 3.68 1.19 2.02
CA PHE A 19 3.50 1.88 3.30
C PHE A 19 3.81 3.38 3.22
N PHE A 20 4.90 3.75 2.55
CA PHE A 20 5.30 5.15 2.41
C PHE A 20 4.21 5.98 1.69
N PHE A 21 3.72 5.47 0.56
CA PHE A 21 2.68 6.16 -0.22
C PHE A 21 1.31 6.09 0.43
N LEU A 22 0.95 5.00 1.13
CA LEU A 22 -0.28 4.94 1.93
C LEU A 22 -0.29 6.07 2.96
N LYS A 23 0.76 6.17 3.78
CA LYS A 23 0.89 7.23 4.79
C LYS A 23 0.76 8.62 4.16
N ARG A 24 1.48 8.86 3.06
CA ARG A 24 1.45 10.15 2.35
C ARG A 24 0.05 10.49 1.84
N ASN A 25 -0.68 9.53 1.30
CA ASN A 25 -2.04 9.75 0.80
C ASN A 25 -3.05 9.95 1.94
N LEU A 26 -2.95 9.20 3.04
CA LEU A 26 -3.80 9.39 4.21
C LEU A 26 -3.64 10.79 4.81
N ILE A 27 -2.42 11.32 4.87
CA ILE A 27 -2.16 12.70 5.33
C ILE A 27 -2.82 13.71 4.38
N ARG A 28 -2.66 13.55 3.07
CA ARG A 28 -3.29 14.44 2.06
C ARG A 28 -4.81 14.40 2.14
N ILE A 29 -5.40 13.22 2.36
CA ILE A 29 -6.85 13.08 2.54
C ILE A 29 -7.28 13.79 3.83
N ALA A 30 -6.55 13.60 4.93
CA ALA A 30 -6.81 14.28 6.19
C ALA A 30 -6.75 15.81 6.06
N GLU A 31 -5.78 16.35 5.32
CA GLU A 31 -5.68 17.78 5.03
C GLU A 31 -6.87 18.29 4.22
N LYS A 32 -7.22 17.60 3.11
CA LYS A 32 -8.39 17.96 2.28
C LYS A 32 -9.70 17.86 3.06
N ASN A 33 -9.81 16.89 3.96
CA ASN A 33 -10.99 16.68 4.79
C ASN A 33 -11.22 17.82 5.80
N LYS A 34 -10.22 18.67 6.10
CA LYS A 34 -10.42 19.85 6.98
C LYS A 34 -11.39 20.87 6.39
N ALA A 35 -11.50 20.93 5.06
CA ALA A 35 -12.39 21.85 4.35
C ALA A 35 -13.81 21.30 4.12
N ILE A 36 -14.09 20.07 4.54
CA ILE A 36 -15.38 19.39 4.30
C ILE A 36 -16.18 19.34 5.60
N GLU A 37 -17.36 19.97 5.63
CA GLU A 37 -18.22 19.97 6.82
C GLU A 37 -18.89 18.61 7.09
N SER A 38 -19.31 17.92 6.04
CA SER A 38 -20.02 16.64 6.17
C SER A 38 -19.08 15.51 6.62
N LYS A 39 -19.33 14.98 7.82
CA LYS A 39 -18.62 13.82 8.39
C LYS A 39 -18.66 12.59 7.47
N THR A 40 -19.81 12.31 6.85
CA THR A 40 -19.98 11.18 5.93
C THR A 40 -19.09 11.32 4.70
N LYS A 41 -19.06 12.51 4.08
CA LYS A 41 -18.20 12.77 2.92
C LYS A 41 -16.72 12.61 3.28
N ARG A 42 -16.30 13.06 4.48
CA ARG A 42 -14.92 12.87 4.97
C ARG A 42 -14.55 11.39 5.09
N MET A 43 -15.44 10.55 5.62
CA MET A 43 -15.17 9.12 5.79
C MET A 43 -15.09 8.39 4.45
N LEU A 44 -15.94 8.74 3.48
CA LEU A 44 -15.96 8.10 2.14
C LEU A 44 -14.70 8.36 1.30
N ASN A 45 -13.83 9.29 1.70
CA ASN A 45 -12.57 9.58 1.00
C ASN A 45 -11.44 8.57 1.31
N TYR A 46 -11.55 7.80 2.41
CA TYR A 46 -10.50 6.85 2.82
C TYR A 46 -10.59 5.45 2.20
N PRO A 47 -11.78 4.83 2.00
CA PRO A 47 -11.90 3.42 1.62
C PRO A 47 -11.13 3.02 0.38
N LEU A 48 -11.23 3.77 -0.72
CA LEU A 48 -10.52 3.43 -1.97
C LEU A 48 -9.00 3.47 -1.79
N THR A 49 -8.49 4.41 -0.99
CA THR A 49 -7.06 4.49 -0.68
C THR A 49 -6.62 3.28 0.15
N ILE A 50 -7.35 2.96 1.22
CA ILE A 50 -7.04 1.81 2.07
C ILE A 50 -7.10 0.50 1.27
N LEU A 51 -8.13 0.34 0.45
CA LEU A 51 -8.33 -0.85 -0.38
C LEU A 51 -7.22 -1.00 -1.42
N TRP A 52 -6.85 0.08 -2.11
CA TRP A 52 -5.76 0.07 -3.09
C TRP A 52 -4.42 -0.35 -2.47
N TYR A 53 -4.02 0.30 -1.38
CA TYR A 53 -2.75 -0.03 -0.72
C TYR A 53 -2.81 -1.37 0.03
N GLY A 54 -3.99 -1.81 0.46
CA GLY A 54 -4.21 -3.15 0.99
C GLY A 54 -3.92 -4.24 -0.05
N TYR A 55 -4.42 -4.08 -1.28
CA TYR A 55 -4.10 -5.01 -2.37
C TYR A 55 -2.61 -5.03 -2.71
N LEU A 56 -1.97 -3.87 -2.80
CA LEU A 56 -0.52 -3.79 -3.04
C LEU A 56 0.28 -4.48 -1.94
N PHE A 57 -0.11 -4.28 -0.68
CA PHE A 57 0.54 -4.93 0.45
C PHE A 57 0.42 -6.44 0.37
N VAL A 58 -0.79 -6.97 0.16
CA VAL A 58 -1.01 -8.42 0.01
C VAL A 58 -0.24 -8.97 -1.19
N PHE A 59 -0.21 -8.26 -2.31
CA PHE A 59 0.54 -8.66 -3.51
C PHE A 59 2.05 -8.78 -3.23
N PHE A 60 2.68 -7.75 -2.65
CA PHE A 60 4.12 -7.77 -2.41
C PHE A 60 4.53 -8.73 -1.28
N VAL A 61 3.70 -8.87 -0.24
CA VAL A 61 3.93 -9.89 0.80
C VAL A 61 3.77 -11.29 0.21
N GLY A 62 2.71 -11.53 -0.57
CA GLY A 62 2.50 -12.80 -1.26
C GLY A 62 3.66 -13.15 -2.20
N LEU A 63 4.16 -12.17 -2.96
CA LEU A 63 5.32 -12.34 -3.81
C LEU A 63 6.58 -12.69 -3.00
N SER A 64 6.79 -12.02 -1.85
CA SER A 64 7.90 -12.33 -0.95
C SER A 64 7.82 -13.75 -0.41
N VAL A 65 6.66 -14.17 0.08
CA VAL A 65 6.41 -15.51 0.62
C VAL A 65 6.59 -16.58 -0.47
N ASN A 66 6.06 -16.34 -1.67
CA ASN A 66 6.18 -17.27 -2.79
C ASN A 66 7.65 -17.57 -3.11
N ASN A 67 8.44 -16.51 -3.31
CA ASN A 67 9.84 -16.61 -3.72
C ASN A 67 10.80 -17.03 -2.59
N LEU A 68 10.35 -17.02 -1.32
CA LEU A 68 11.16 -17.45 -0.17
C LEU A 68 10.89 -18.89 0.28
N ILE A 69 9.68 -19.40 0.05
CA ILE A 69 9.24 -20.71 0.57
C ILE A 69 9.11 -21.75 -0.53
N PHE A 70 8.67 -21.36 -1.73
CA PHE A 70 8.26 -22.29 -2.78
C PHE A 70 9.21 -22.35 -3.97
N ASP A 71 10.25 -21.51 -4.00
CA ASP A 71 11.31 -21.43 -5.02
C ASP A 71 12.70 -21.60 -4.38
#